data_AF-A0A5B8CQY8-F1
#
_entry.id   AF-A0A5B8CQY8-F1
#
_cell.length_a   1.000
_cell.length_b   1.000
_cell.length_c   1.000
_cell.angle_alpha   90.00
_cell.angle_beta   90.00
_cell.angle_gamma   90.00
#
_symmetry.space_group_name_H-M   'P 1'
#
loop_
_entity.id
_entity.type
_entity.pdbx_description
1 polymer ?
#
loop_
_entity_poly.entity_id
_entity_poly.type
_entity_poly.pdbx_seq_one_letter_code
_entity_poly.pdbx_strand_id
1 'polypeptide(L)' 'MEFLFGFGLIGSLIALALGFFWVWMLVDCLANQREDKLVWFLVLFFLNLPGAILYYLLARKKRVG' A
#
# COMPACT_ATOMS: atom_id res chain seq x y z
N MET A 1 32.28 -7.54 10.70
CA MET A 1 31.31 -8.16 9.77
C MET A 1 29.98 -8.53 10.45
N GLU A 2 29.93 -8.60 11.78
CA GLU A 2 28.77 -9.05 12.57
C GLU A 2 27.61 -8.02 12.59
N PHE A 3 27.93 -6.73 12.64
CA PHE A 3 26.93 -5.64 12.61
C PHE A 3 26.13 -5.55 11.29
N LEU A 4 26.72 -6.01 10.17
CA LEU A 4 26.06 -6.01 8.86
C LEU A 4 24.94 -7.08 8.78
N PHE A 5 25.12 -8.22 9.44
CA PHE A 5 24.13 -9.29 9.49
C PHE A 5 22.88 -8.87 10.28
N GLY A 6 23.05 -8.16 11.40
CA GLY A 6 21.93 -7.63 12.19
C GLY A 6 21.12 -6.56 11.46
N PHE A 7 21.78 -5.64 10.76
CA PHE A 7 21.11 -4.60 9.98
C PHE A 7 20.37 -5.17 8.76
N GLY A 8 20.92 -6.20 8.10
CA GLY A 8 20.28 -6.89 6.99
C GLY A 8 18.98 -7.61 7.37
N LEU A 9 18.95 -8.27 8.54
CA LEU A 9 17.75 -8.92 9.06
C LEU A 9 16.64 -7.94 9.41
N ILE A 10 16.99 -6.83 10.07
CA ILE A 10 16.03 -5.77 10.42
C ILE A 10 15.48 -5.10 9.15
N GLY A 11 16.34 -4.80 8.17
CA GLY A 11 15.90 -4.26 6.88
C GLY A 11 14.95 -5.19 6.13
N SER A 12 15.23 -6.50 6.14
CA SER A 12 14.35 -7.52 5.54
C SER A 12 12.97 -7.59 6.22
N LEU A 13 12.93 -7.53 7.55
CA LEU A 13 11.68 -7.53 8.32
C LEU A 13 10.82 -6.30 8.03
N ILE A 14 11.46 -5.12 7.94
CA ILE A 14 10.77 -3.87 7.60
C ILE A 14 10.24 -3.91 6.17
N ALA A 15 11.02 -4.41 5.21
CA ALA A 15 10.58 -4.55 3.83
C ALA A 15 9.39 -5.51 3.69
N LEU A 16 9.43 -6.64 4.40
CA LEU A 16 8.31 -7.58 4.48
C LEU A 16 7.07 -6.94 5.10
N ALA A 17 7.22 -6.23 6.22
CA ALA A 17 6.11 -5.53 6.87
C ALA A 17 5.50 -4.44 5.99
N LEU A 18 6.32 -3.65 5.27
CA LEU A 18 5.84 -2.65 4.31
C LEU A 18 5.09 -3.30 3.15
N GLY A 19 5.61 -4.41 2.60
CA GLY A 19 4.95 -5.18 1.55
C GLY A 19 3.61 -5.76 2.02
N PHE A 20 3.57 -6.33 3.22
CA PHE A 20 2.35 -6.87 3.81
C PHE A 20 1.30 -5.78 4.06
N PHE A 21 1.74 -4.62 4.56
CA PHE A 21 0.89 -3.45 4.77
C PHE A 21 0.31 -2.93 3.45
N TRP A 22 1.12 -2.90 2.39
CA TRP A 22 0.66 -2.51 1.06
C TRP A 22 -0.39 -3.48 0.48
N VAL A 23 -0.14 -4.80 0.55
CA VAL A 23 -1.11 -5.81 0.11
C VAL A 23 -2.41 -5.72 0.91
N TRP A 24 -2.32 -5.49 2.22
CA TRP A 24 -3.50 -5.34 3.07
C TRP A 24 -4.33 -4.12 2.68
N MET A 25 -3.70 -2.99 2.34
CA MET A 25 -4.40 -1.81 1.81
C MET A 25 -5.09 -2.06 0.47
N LEU A 26 -4.48 -2.89 -0.39
CA LEU A 26 -5.10 -3.35 -1.64
C LEU A 26 -6.36 -4.17 -1.38
N VAL A 27 -6.32 -5.10 -0.41
CA VAL A 27 -7.47 -5.91 -0.02
C VAL A 27 -8.58 -5.05 0.58
N ASP A 28 -8.24 -4.08 1.44
CA ASP A 28 -9.22 -3.15 2.02
C ASP A 28 -9.90 -2.29 0.94
N CYS A 29 -9.12 -1.77 -0.01
CA CYS A 29 -9.64 -1.10 -1.20
C CYS A 29 -10.61 -2.00 -1.98
N LEU A 30 -10.24 -3.26 -2.22
CA LEU A 30 -11.06 -4.19 -3.00
C LEU A 30 -12.29 -4.68 -2.23
N ALA A 31 -12.26 -4.67 -0.90
CA ALA A 31 -13.39 -5.03 -0.05
C ALA A 31 -14.40 -3.89 0.09
N ASN A 32 -13.92 -2.64 0.24
CA ASN A 32 -14.76 -1.52 0.66
C ASN A 32 -15.15 -0.54 -0.47
N GLN A 33 -14.43 -0.48 -1.59
CA GLN A 33 -14.87 0.30 -2.77
C GLN A 33 -15.66 -0.59 -3.71
N ARG A 34 -16.91 -0.26 -4.09
CA ARG A 34 -17.63 -1.01 -5.14
C ARG A 34 -17.45 -0.42 -6.53
N GLU A 35 -17.23 0.88 -6.62
CA GLU A 35 -16.96 1.58 -7.88
C GLU A 35 -15.47 1.82 -8.05
N ASP A 36 -14.97 1.73 -9.29
CA ASP A 36 -13.56 2.00 -9.64
C ASP A 36 -12.51 1.10 -8.96
N LYS A 37 -12.90 -0.08 -8.45
CA LYS A 37 -11.99 -1.09 -7.84
C LYS A 37 -10.73 -1.33 -8.66
N LEU A 38 -10.92 -1.53 -9.98
CA LEU A 38 -9.83 -1.84 -10.91
C LEU A 38 -8.86 -0.67 -11.08
N VAL A 39 -9.36 0.56 -11.13
CA VAL A 39 -8.54 1.78 -11.26
C VAL A 39 -7.71 1.96 -9.99
N TRP A 40 -8.32 1.81 -8.83
CA TRP A 40 -7.60 1.90 -7.56
C TRP A 40 -6.59 0.77 -7.35
N PHE A 41 -6.94 -0.45 -7.75
CA PHE A 41 -6.02 -1.57 -7.78
C PHE A 41 -4.79 -1.25 -8.64
N LEU A 42 -4.97 -0.74 -9.86
CA LEU A 42 -3.87 -0.36 -10.75
C LEU A 42 -3.00 0.75 -10.17
N VAL A 43 -3.60 1.76 -9.53
CA VAL A 43 -2.89 2.88 -8.89
C VAL A 43 -2.09 2.41 -7.68
N LEU A 44 -2.66 1.57 -6.80
CA LEU A 44 -1.89 0.97 -5.70
C LEU A 44 -0.80 0.03 -6.23
N PHE A 45 -1.10 -0.75 -7.27
CA PHE A 45 -0.20 -1.72 -7.89
C PHE A 45 1.04 -1.07 -8.52
N PHE A 46 0.84 -0.08 -9.40
CA PHE A 46 1.92 0.60 -10.10
C PHE A 46 2.61 1.66 -9.26
N LEU A 47 1.91 2.27 -8.31
CA LEU A 47 2.37 3.47 -7.64
C LEU A 47 2.65 3.25 -6.15
N ASN A 48 2.56 2.02 -5.61
CA ASN A 48 2.97 1.64 -4.24
C ASN A 48 2.68 2.69 -3.15
N LEU A 49 3.69 3.48 -2.74
CA LEU A 49 3.57 4.57 -1.76
C LEU A 49 2.76 5.78 -2.29
N PRO A 50 3.14 6.41 -3.41
CA PRO A 50 2.35 7.50 -4.00
C PRO A 50 0.91 7.10 -4.37
N GLY A 51 0.68 5.83 -4.69
CA GLY A 51 -0.65 5.29 -4.98
C GLY A 51 -1.59 5.34 -3.78
N ALA A 52 -1.06 5.05 -2.58
CA ALA A 52 -1.81 5.14 -1.33
C ALA A 52 -2.16 6.60 -0.95
N ILE A 53 -1.27 7.56 -1.22
CA ILE A 53 -1.52 8.99 -0.98
C ILE A 53 -2.63 9.49 -1.92
N LEU A 54 -2.57 9.12 -3.21
CA LEU A 54 -3.63 9.43 -4.16
C LEU A 54 -4.96 8.78 -3.75
N TYR A 55 -4.93 7.52 -3.29
CA TYR A 55 -6.10 6.84 -2.70
C TYR A 55 -6.73 7.65 -1.61
N TYR A 56 -5.94 8.07 -0.63
CA TYR A 56 -6.45 8.82 0.50
C TYR A 56 -7.04 10.19 0.10
N LEU A 57 -6.43 10.88 -0.87
CA LEU A 57 -6.90 12.20 -1.32
C LEU A 57 -8.15 12.12 -2.22
N LEU A 58 -8.15 11.22 -3.20
CA LEU A 58 -9.19 11.16 -4.23
C LEU A 58 -10.38 10.29 -3.78
N ALA A 59 -10.14 9.14 -3.15
CA ALA A 59 -11.22 8.27 -2.66
C ALA A 59 -12.02 8.92 -1.53
N ARG A 60 -11.37 9.76 -0.71
CA ARG A 60 -12.05 10.55 0.34
C ARG A 60 -12.94 11.64 -0.26
N LYS A 61 -12.54 12.24 -1.38
CA LYS A 61 -13.34 13.25 -2.10
C LYS A 61 -14.62 12.66 -2.68
N LYS A 62 -14.59 11.40 -3.16
CA LYS A 62 -15.76 10.72 -3.74
C LYS A 62 -16.84 10.36 -2.70
N ARG A 63 -16.53 10.35 -1.40
CA ARG A 63 -17.54 10.12 -0.33
C ARG A 63 -18.32 11.37 0.09
N VAL A 64 -17.84 12.56 -0.28
CA VAL A 64 -18.42 13.85 0.15
C VAL A 64 -19.08 14.58 -1.04
N GLY A 65 -19.07 13.97 -2.23
CA GLY A 65 -19.77 14.46 -3.42
C GLY A 65 -21.08 13.74 -3.63
#